data_AF-A0A970SYN9-F1
#
_entry.id   AF-A0A970SYN9-F1
#
_cell.length_a   1.000
_cell.length_b   1.000
_cell.length_c   1.000
_cell.angle_alpha   90.00
_cell.angle_beta   90.00
_cell.angle_gamma   90.00
#
_symmetry.space_group_name_H-M   'P 1'
#
loop_
_entity.id
_entity.type
_entity.pdbx_description
1 polymer ?
#
loop_
_entity_poly.entity_id
_entity_poly.type
_entity_poly.pdbx_seq_one_letter_code
_entity_poly.pdbx_strand_id
1 'polypeptide(L)'
;MKGVILAAGFGTKFWPYSEVRNKCATRVANRPAVRWLAECLISAGADGLVVVIGHRGQSVRGALHGLPTPVQFVEGVPDEGTALATLRAASTTSDDELLVAYGDVVTSLANVRAVVDRGRDVDAPTALAVPLENAGGVGRDWINLRLNEGRVAEVTGHSREPSAHVMGGLFHLRMSRDGDFLQGNPGLVTKVDVGAMPPVEADLAASLQLMIESGHAVAATEADRVWCDLDKPWHIIRASEIWVQHLLDQHECDVVPDGCLIDDSADINGRLVLAPGVRIGKRVCIDGGAIIGAGTEVTNGAIVQGPIHIGRECRVRHYCQLEAAALGDESIVSHGSEFCGGVAFERAYLYHYMEISGVVGASVDFGAGTVCGTLRFDDGATVHRVKGRREVPTDNANCAYFGDYSRTGVNATIMPGVKTGAYSLVGPGVILSNDLPSRKAVFVQQEHRTIDWGPERYGW
;
A
#
# COMPACT_ATOMS: atom_id res chain seq x y z
N MET A 1 4.25 27.59 -5.69
CA MET A 1 4.00 26.77 -4.48
C MET A 1 4.80 25.50 -4.65
N LYS A 2 5.51 25.05 -3.61
CA LYS A 2 6.35 23.85 -3.72
C LYS A 2 5.67 22.64 -3.07
N GLY A 3 5.69 21.51 -3.76
CA GLY A 3 5.30 20.23 -3.16
C GLY A 3 6.44 19.65 -2.33
N VAL A 4 6.16 19.17 -1.13
CA VAL A 4 7.12 18.50 -0.25
C VAL A 4 6.63 17.09 0.04
N ILE A 5 7.47 16.09 -0.21
CA ILE A 5 7.17 14.68 0.09
C ILE A 5 8.16 14.18 1.15
N LEU A 6 7.64 13.67 2.27
CA LEU A 6 8.43 13.11 3.35
C LEU A 6 8.52 11.57 3.20
N ALA A 7 9.70 11.06 2.84
CA ALA A 7 9.93 9.65 2.52
C ALA A 7 11.21 9.09 3.17
N ALA A 8 11.63 9.64 4.32
CA ALA A 8 12.89 9.28 4.97
C ALA A 8 12.84 8.06 5.91
N GLY A 9 11.65 7.66 6.35
CA GLY A 9 11.47 6.64 7.39
C GLY A 9 11.96 5.24 7.01
N PHE A 10 12.35 4.45 8.02
CA PHE A 10 12.81 3.07 7.83
C PHE A 10 11.71 2.09 7.39
N GLY A 11 10.44 2.36 7.71
CA GLY A 11 9.34 1.44 7.43
C GLY A 11 9.48 0.10 8.16
N THR A 12 9.99 0.10 9.39
CA THR A 12 10.28 -1.13 10.15
C THR A 12 9.05 -1.99 10.46
N LYS A 13 7.85 -1.37 10.51
CA LYS A 13 6.58 -2.08 10.68
C LYS A 13 6.05 -2.74 9.40
N PHE A 14 6.65 -2.39 8.25
CA PHE A 14 6.21 -2.77 6.91
C PHE A 14 6.90 -4.02 6.36
N TRP A 15 7.55 -4.79 7.24
CA TRP A 15 8.22 -6.04 6.88
C TRP A 15 7.21 -7.06 6.34
N PRO A 16 7.49 -7.79 5.23
CA PRO A 16 8.79 -7.96 4.59
C PRO A 16 9.15 -6.97 3.47
N TYR A 17 8.27 -6.03 3.12
CA TYR A 17 8.41 -5.22 1.89
C TYR A 17 9.40 -4.05 1.99
N SER A 18 9.68 -3.58 3.22
CA SER A 18 10.69 -2.53 3.46
C SER A 18 12.15 -3.03 3.32
N GLU A 19 12.36 -4.33 3.08
CA GLU A 19 13.70 -4.92 2.96
C GLU A 19 14.36 -4.83 1.59
N VAL A 20 13.64 -4.40 0.55
CA VAL A 20 14.25 -4.19 -0.77
C VAL A 20 14.07 -2.76 -1.24
N ARG A 21 12.98 -2.10 -0.83
CA ARG A 21 12.62 -0.74 -1.22
C ARG A 21 12.18 0.08 -0.02
N ASN A 22 12.20 1.41 -0.16
CA ASN A 22 11.54 2.31 0.77
C ASN A 22 10.02 2.06 0.75
N LYS A 23 9.38 2.17 1.92
CA LYS A 23 7.92 1.96 2.10
C LYS A 23 7.08 2.79 1.13
N CYS A 24 7.43 4.07 0.94
CA CYS A 24 6.74 4.99 0.03
C CYS A 24 6.80 4.55 -1.43
N ALA A 25 7.82 3.76 -1.80
CA ALA A 25 7.97 3.21 -3.15
C ALA A 25 7.27 1.86 -3.35
N THR A 26 6.49 1.39 -2.37
CA THR A 26 5.66 0.18 -2.49
C THR A 26 4.59 0.38 -3.54
N ARG A 27 4.28 -0.68 -4.30
CA ARG A 27 3.27 -0.59 -5.36
C ARG A 27 1.87 -0.63 -4.78
N VAL A 28 1.03 0.26 -5.28
CA VAL A 28 -0.42 0.34 -5.08
C VAL A 28 -1.03 0.45 -6.48
N ALA A 29 -1.89 -0.49 -6.84
CA ALA A 29 -2.45 -0.58 -8.20
C ALA A 29 -1.34 -0.51 -9.29
N ASN A 30 -0.35 -1.42 -9.20
CA ASN A 30 0.80 -1.58 -10.12
C ASN A 30 1.83 -0.43 -10.20
N ARG A 31 1.63 0.69 -9.51
CA ARG A 31 2.58 1.83 -9.52
C ARG A 31 3.02 2.20 -8.10
N PRO A 32 4.25 2.74 -7.91
CA PRO A 32 4.70 3.17 -6.58
C PRO A 32 3.75 4.20 -5.94
N ALA A 33 3.39 4.04 -4.66
CA ALA A 33 2.48 4.95 -3.95
C ALA A 33 2.93 6.41 -4.01
N VAL A 34 4.22 6.66 -3.76
CA VAL A 34 4.82 7.99 -3.85
C VAL A 34 4.70 8.63 -5.24
N ARG A 35 4.62 7.82 -6.30
CA ARG A 35 4.44 8.31 -7.67
C ARG A 35 3.02 8.83 -7.88
N TRP A 36 2.01 8.13 -7.37
CA TRP A 36 0.62 8.60 -7.38
C TRP A 36 0.48 9.91 -6.62
N LEU A 37 1.06 9.98 -5.42
CA LEU A 37 1.04 11.19 -4.60
C LEU A 37 1.70 12.36 -5.32
N ALA A 38 2.91 12.18 -5.86
CA ALA A 38 3.62 13.22 -6.59
C ALA A 38 2.83 13.80 -7.77
N GLU A 39 2.16 12.94 -8.55
CA GLU A 39 1.30 13.39 -9.66
C GLU A 39 0.07 14.16 -9.16
N CYS A 40 -0.51 13.79 -8.02
CA CYS A 40 -1.59 14.54 -7.39
C CYS A 40 -1.11 15.92 -6.93
N LEU A 41 0.07 16.02 -6.29
CA LEU A 41 0.65 17.31 -5.86
C LEU A 41 0.91 18.24 -7.07
N ILE A 42 1.49 17.70 -8.14
CA ILE A 42 1.73 18.46 -9.38
C ILE A 42 0.40 18.93 -9.99
N SER A 43 -0.60 18.05 -10.06
CA SER A 43 -1.92 18.37 -10.63
C SER A 43 -2.75 19.33 -9.77
N ALA A 44 -2.37 19.51 -8.50
CA ALA A 44 -2.91 20.51 -7.59
C ALA A 44 -2.17 21.86 -7.66
N GLY A 45 -1.14 21.97 -8.51
CA GLY A 45 -0.44 23.23 -8.79
C GLY A 45 0.97 23.35 -8.23
N ALA A 46 1.59 22.25 -7.77
CA ALA A 46 3.01 22.27 -7.39
C ALA A 46 3.89 22.39 -8.65
N ASP A 47 4.68 23.46 -8.73
CA ASP A 47 5.58 23.75 -9.87
C ASP A 47 6.93 22.98 -9.80
N GLY A 48 7.17 22.30 -8.70
CA GLY A 48 8.32 21.43 -8.44
C GLY A 48 8.14 20.69 -7.13
N LEU A 49 8.97 19.67 -6.93
CA LEU A 49 8.92 18.82 -5.73
C LEU A 49 10.26 18.85 -4.98
N VAL A 50 10.19 18.95 -3.66
CA VAL A 50 11.30 18.66 -2.75
C VAL A 50 10.98 17.39 -1.99
N VAL A 51 11.78 16.36 -2.17
CA VAL A 51 11.53 15.01 -1.62
C VAL A 51 12.60 14.69 -0.60
N VAL A 52 12.19 14.56 0.67
CA VAL A 52 13.09 14.17 1.76
C VAL A 52 13.18 12.66 1.77
N ILE A 53 14.35 12.12 1.49
CA ILE A 53 14.58 10.68 1.39
C ILE A 53 15.59 10.20 2.43
N GLY A 54 15.54 8.92 2.76
CA GLY A 54 16.40 8.32 3.77
C GLY A 54 16.63 6.85 3.46
N HIS A 55 16.15 5.95 4.33
CA HIS A 55 16.33 4.52 4.14
C HIS A 55 15.86 4.06 2.74
N ARG A 56 16.76 3.47 1.95
CA ARG A 56 16.48 3.00 0.58
C ARG A 56 15.92 4.08 -0.35
N GLY A 57 16.29 5.35 -0.14
CA GLY A 57 15.81 6.47 -0.95
C GLY A 57 16.00 6.33 -2.46
N GLN A 58 16.92 5.48 -2.92
CA GLN A 58 17.10 5.17 -4.35
C GLN A 58 15.83 4.61 -5.00
N SER A 59 15.01 3.82 -4.30
CA SER A 59 13.75 3.34 -4.87
C SER A 59 12.73 4.46 -5.04
N VAL A 60 12.75 5.48 -4.16
CA VAL A 60 11.93 6.69 -4.29
C VAL A 60 12.41 7.54 -5.48
N ARG A 61 13.73 7.72 -5.62
CA ARG A 61 14.34 8.39 -6.78
C ARG A 61 13.92 7.73 -8.09
N GLY A 62 14.01 6.40 -8.16
CA GLY A 62 13.55 5.63 -9.32
C GLY A 62 12.06 5.76 -9.59
N ALA A 63 11.22 5.74 -8.55
CA ALA A 63 9.76 5.89 -8.67
C ALA A 63 9.35 7.27 -9.23
N LEU A 64 10.09 8.33 -8.91
CA LEU A 64 9.80 9.70 -9.32
C LEU A 64 10.53 10.12 -10.59
N HIS A 65 11.32 9.23 -11.20
CA HIS A 65 12.00 9.50 -12.45
C HIS A 65 11.01 9.81 -13.59
N GLY A 66 11.36 10.75 -14.46
CA GLY A 66 10.55 11.13 -15.62
C GLY A 66 9.25 11.87 -15.28
N LEU A 67 9.12 12.43 -14.07
CA LEU A 67 8.06 13.40 -13.80
C LEU A 67 8.23 14.65 -14.68
N PRO A 68 7.12 15.31 -15.07
CA PRO A 68 7.16 16.49 -15.95
C PRO A 68 7.70 17.74 -15.26
N THR A 69 7.75 17.76 -13.92
CA THR A 69 8.24 18.88 -13.12
C THR A 69 9.60 18.54 -12.48
N PRO A 70 10.44 19.54 -12.17
CA PRO A 70 11.68 19.32 -11.43
C PRO A 70 11.45 18.63 -10.08
N VAL A 71 12.30 17.66 -9.76
CA VAL A 71 12.30 16.95 -8.47
C VAL A 71 13.67 17.10 -7.83
N GLN A 72 13.72 17.77 -6.69
CA GLN A 72 14.89 17.88 -5.84
C GLN A 72 14.82 16.85 -4.72
N PHE A 73 15.93 16.18 -4.46
CA PHE A 73 16.03 15.21 -3.37
C PHE A 73 16.93 15.75 -2.27
N VAL A 74 16.46 15.64 -1.03
CA VAL A 74 17.19 16.07 0.16
C VAL A 74 17.37 14.86 1.07
N GLU A 75 18.60 14.61 1.50
CA GLU A 75 18.88 13.52 2.44
C GLU A 75 18.34 13.92 3.83
N GLY A 76 17.36 13.17 4.32
CA GLY A 76 16.78 13.30 5.65
C GLY A 76 17.47 12.39 6.66
N VAL A 77 17.29 12.69 7.94
CA VAL A 77 17.73 11.83 9.03
C VAL A 77 16.55 10.94 9.42
N PRO A 78 16.65 9.60 9.31
CA PRO A 78 15.58 8.72 9.74
C PRO A 78 15.22 8.97 11.21
N ASP A 79 13.92 8.93 11.51
CA ASP A 79 13.34 9.13 12.84
C ASP A 79 13.57 10.56 13.44
N GLU A 80 13.96 11.57 12.64
CA GLU A 80 14.06 12.97 13.10
C GLU A 80 12.69 13.65 13.32
N GLY A 81 11.63 13.04 12.79
CA GLY A 81 10.27 13.57 12.81
C GLY A 81 9.90 14.42 11.59
N THR A 82 8.61 14.52 11.33
CA THR A 82 8.05 15.12 10.11
C THR A 82 8.18 16.65 10.07
N ALA A 83 8.22 17.33 11.22
CA ALA A 83 8.42 18.78 11.30
C ALA A 83 9.85 19.18 10.89
N LEU A 84 10.88 18.50 11.42
CA LEU A 84 12.27 18.76 11.05
C LEU A 84 12.55 18.37 9.59
N ALA A 85 11.99 17.27 9.12
CA ALA A 85 12.06 16.90 7.70
C ALA A 85 11.42 17.98 6.80
N THR A 86 10.31 18.58 7.22
CA THR A 86 9.67 19.70 6.51
C THR A 86 10.56 20.94 6.48
N LEU A 87 11.16 21.33 7.60
CA LEU A 87 12.12 22.45 7.65
C LEU A 87 13.34 22.20 6.77
N ARG A 88 13.83 20.95 6.73
CA ARG A 88 14.94 20.55 5.87
C ARG A 88 14.57 20.76 4.40
N ALA A 89 13.37 20.33 3.98
CA ALA A 89 12.89 20.61 2.63
C ALA A 89 12.76 22.11 2.36
N ALA A 90 12.13 22.85 3.29
CA ALA A 90 11.90 24.29 3.20
C ALA A 90 13.20 25.07 3.01
N SER A 91 14.29 24.70 3.70
CA SER A 91 15.59 25.38 3.58
C SER A 91 16.25 25.26 2.20
N THR A 92 15.73 24.40 1.32
CA THR A 92 16.26 24.18 -0.03
C THR A 92 15.47 24.88 -1.14
N THR A 93 14.38 25.57 -0.77
CA THR A 93 13.51 26.29 -1.71
C THR A 93 13.28 27.71 -1.21
N SER A 94 13.09 28.66 -2.14
CA SER A 94 12.69 30.03 -1.80
C SER A 94 11.18 30.21 -1.77
N ASP A 95 10.41 29.19 -2.15
CA ASP A 95 8.94 29.20 -2.05
C ASP A 95 8.49 29.25 -0.59
N ASP A 96 7.68 30.25 -0.27
CA ASP A 96 7.06 30.38 1.05
C ASP A 96 5.90 29.41 1.27
N GLU A 97 5.10 29.19 0.22
CA GLU A 97 3.92 28.32 0.24
C GLU A 97 4.31 26.86 -0.07
N LEU A 98 4.12 25.98 0.92
CA LEU A 98 4.44 24.55 0.86
C LEU A 98 3.19 23.68 0.97
N LEU A 99 3.11 22.66 0.11
CA LEU A 99 2.16 21.56 0.20
C LEU A 99 2.92 20.31 0.65
N VAL A 100 2.82 19.98 1.93
CA VAL A 100 3.59 18.91 2.59
C VAL A 100 2.76 17.64 2.68
N ALA A 101 3.31 16.52 2.22
CA ALA A 101 2.65 15.23 2.25
C ALA A 101 3.57 14.13 2.79
N TYR A 102 2.99 13.20 3.55
CA TYR A 102 3.65 11.96 3.95
C TYR A 102 3.69 11.02 2.75
N GLY A 103 4.89 10.51 2.41
CA GLY A 103 5.13 9.77 1.17
C GLY A 103 4.48 8.38 1.12
N ASP A 104 3.98 7.89 2.23
CA ASP A 104 3.29 6.62 2.44
C ASP A 104 1.77 6.76 2.50
N VAL A 105 1.22 7.96 2.30
CA VAL A 105 -0.22 8.19 2.18
C VAL A 105 -0.67 8.04 0.72
N VAL A 106 -1.69 7.22 0.53
CA VAL A 106 -2.45 7.12 -0.73
C VAL A 106 -3.68 8.01 -0.59
N THR A 107 -3.82 9.03 -1.43
CA THR A 107 -4.92 10.00 -1.36
C THR A 107 -5.27 10.59 -2.73
N SER A 108 -6.54 10.96 -2.95
CA SER A 108 -7.03 11.50 -4.22
C SER A 108 -6.56 12.93 -4.50
N LEU A 109 -6.57 13.32 -5.78
CA LEU A 109 -6.37 14.72 -6.19
C LEU A 109 -7.42 15.66 -5.57
N ALA A 110 -8.65 15.18 -5.34
CA ALA A 110 -9.72 15.97 -4.73
C ALA A 110 -9.36 16.39 -3.29
N ASN A 111 -8.87 15.44 -2.48
CA ASN A 111 -8.36 15.73 -1.14
C ASN A 111 -7.20 16.73 -1.17
N VAL A 112 -6.28 16.58 -2.13
CA VAL A 112 -5.15 17.49 -2.28
C VAL A 112 -5.58 18.91 -2.60
N ARG A 113 -6.49 19.08 -3.56
CA ARG A 113 -7.05 20.39 -3.90
C ARG A 113 -7.82 21.00 -2.75
N ALA A 114 -8.64 20.22 -2.04
CA ALA A 114 -9.41 20.71 -0.91
C ALA A 114 -8.51 21.36 0.16
N VAL A 115 -7.39 20.72 0.53
CA VAL A 115 -6.43 21.27 1.52
C VAL A 115 -5.82 22.59 1.04
N VAL A 116 -5.40 22.65 -0.22
CA VAL A 116 -4.78 23.86 -0.81
C VAL A 116 -5.79 25.00 -0.91
N ASP A 117 -6.97 24.73 -1.47
CA ASP A 117 -8.02 25.72 -1.70
C ASP A 117 -8.50 26.28 -0.37
N ARG A 118 -8.71 25.41 0.64
CA ARG A 118 -9.08 25.84 1.99
C ARG A 118 -8.00 26.69 2.62
N GLY A 119 -6.73 26.28 2.58
CA GLY A 119 -5.64 27.04 3.18
C GLY A 119 -5.44 28.42 2.56
N ARG A 120 -5.72 28.57 1.26
CA ARG A 120 -5.73 29.87 0.58
C ARG A 120 -6.96 30.72 0.92
N ASP A 121 -8.14 30.11 1.00
CA ASP A 121 -9.41 30.78 1.30
C ASP A 121 -9.41 31.44 2.69
N VAL A 122 -8.95 30.70 3.72
CA VAL A 122 -8.95 31.20 5.10
C VAL A 122 -7.62 31.77 5.57
N ASP A 123 -6.59 31.74 4.71
CA ASP A 123 -5.21 32.14 5.02
C ASP A 123 -4.67 31.57 6.34
N ALA A 124 -4.82 30.25 6.52
CA ALA A 124 -4.38 29.53 7.72
C ALA A 124 -3.71 28.20 7.35
N PRO A 125 -2.79 27.67 8.19
CA PRO A 125 -2.26 26.33 7.99
C PRO A 125 -3.43 25.35 7.98
N THR A 126 -3.46 24.47 6.98
CA THR A 126 -4.59 23.54 6.78
C THR A 126 -4.10 22.11 6.77
N ALA A 127 -4.78 21.24 7.52
CA ALA A 127 -4.51 19.81 7.57
C ALA A 127 -5.67 18.99 6.98
N LEU A 128 -5.35 17.88 6.33
CA LEU A 128 -6.34 16.87 5.97
C LEU A 128 -6.76 16.09 7.24
N ALA A 129 -8.06 16.06 7.51
CA ALA A 129 -8.66 15.28 8.57
C ALA A 129 -9.42 14.09 7.96
N VAL A 130 -9.11 12.88 8.41
CA VAL A 130 -9.71 11.66 7.86
C VAL A 130 -10.71 11.11 8.86
N PRO A 131 -11.99 10.90 8.51
CA PRO A 131 -12.94 10.24 9.39
C PRO A 131 -12.41 8.88 9.84
N LEU A 132 -12.51 8.56 11.14
CA LEU A 132 -11.96 7.32 11.70
C LEU A 132 -12.51 6.06 11.01
N GLU A 133 -13.77 6.10 10.58
CA GLU A 133 -14.41 5.03 9.80
C GLU A 133 -13.73 4.76 8.46
N ASN A 134 -13.13 5.78 7.84
CA ASN A 134 -12.39 5.65 6.58
C ASN A 134 -10.94 5.19 6.83
N ALA A 135 -10.33 5.61 7.94
CA ALA A 135 -8.97 5.24 8.30
C ALA A 135 -8.83 3.78 8.76
N GLY A 136 -9.89 3.23 9.35
CA GLY A 136 -9.89 1.89 9.94
C GLY A 136 -9.22 1.83 11.32
N GLY A 137 -9.42 0.71 12.02
CA GLY A 137 -8.90 0.52 13.38
C GLY A 137 -9.63 1.36 14.43
N VAL A 138 -8.90 1.81 15.44
CA VAL A 138 -9.43 2.56 16.59
C VAL A 138 -8.55 3.76 16.92
N GLY A 139 -9.11 4.82 17.51
CA GLY A 139 -8.39 6.10 17.75
C GLY A 139 -7.03 5.97 18.48
N ARG A 140 -6.87 4.96 19.35
CA ARG A 140 -5.61 4.67 20.04
C ARG A 140 -4.45 4.25 19.11
N ASP A 141 -4.71 3.96 17.84
CA ASP A 141 -3.69 3.58 16.87
C ASP A 141 -3.19 4.77 16.04
N TRP A 142 -3.78 5.96 16.24
CA TRP A 142 -3.59 7.11 15.37
C TRP A 142 -3.22 8.39 16.13
N ILE A 143 -2.71 9.39 15.38
CA ILE A 143 -2.75 10.79 15.79
C ILE A 143 -4.13 11.33 15.44
N ASN A 144 -4.84 11.84 16.44
CA ASN A 144 -6.24 12.21 16.36
C ASN A 144 -6.39 13.73 16.19
N LEU A 145 -7.42 14.13 15.45
CA LEU A 145 -7.81 15.52 15.29
C LEU A 145 -9.21 15.73 15.87
N ARG A 146 -9.36 16.66 16.80
CA ARG A 146 -10.68 17.15 17.20
C ARG A 146 -11.00 18.39 16.40
N LEU A 147 -12.08 18.33 15.62
CA LEU A 147 -12.52 19.45 14.80
C LEU A 147 -13.58 20.29 15.51
N ASN A 148 -13.57 21.59 15.28
CA ASN A 148 -14.64 22.52 15.65
C ASN A 148 -14.81 23.55 14.52
N GLU A 149 -16.00 23.64 13.94
CA GLU A 149 -16.35 24.60 12.87
C GLU A 149 -15.32 24.65 11.71
N GLY A 150 -14.86 23.48 11.24
CA GLY A 150 -13.89 23.37 10.14
C GLY A 150 -12.45 23.78 10.50
N ARG A 151 -12.13 23.84 11.80
CA ARG A 151 -10.79 24.07 12.35
C ARG A 151 -10.36 22.93 13.25
N VAL A 152 -9.06 22.72 13.37
CA VAL A 152 -8.48 21.80 14.35
C VAL A 152 -8.47 22.50 15.71
N ALA A 153 -9.27 21.98 16.63
CA ALA A 153 -9.34 22.46 18.01
C ALA A 153 -8.31 21.79 18.92
N GLU A 154 -7.87 20.57 18.59
CA GLU A 154 -6.88 19.83 19.35
C GLU A 154 -6.26 18.70 18.51
N VAL A 155 -4.97 18.44 18.72
CA VAL A 155 -4.24 17.31 18.17
C VAL A 155 -3.75 16.42 19.32
N THR A 156 -4.14 15.15 19.32
CA THR A 156 -3.81 14.21 20.41
C THR A 156 -3.25 12.90 19.87
N GLY A 157 -2.09 12.48 20.36
CA GLY A 157 -1.50 11.19 19.99
C GLY A 157 -2.15 10.02 20.73
N HIS A 158 -2.57 8.98 19.99
CA HIS A 158 -3.04 7.70 20.52
C HIS A 158 -4.11 7.81 21.62
N SER A 159 -5.13 8.64 21.38
CA SER A 159 -6.17 8.91 22.38
C SER A 159 -7.02 7.66 22.68
N ARG A 160 -7.34 7.47 23.96
CA ARG A 160 -8.32 6.48 24.44
C ARG A 160 -9.75 6.97 24.31
N GLU A 161 -9.94 8.28 24.22
CA GLU A 161 -11.26 8.85 23.98
C GLU A 161 -11.66 8.64 22.51
N PRO A 162 -12.96 8.47 22.22
CA PRO A 162 -13.43 8.39 20.84
C PRO A 162 -13.05 9.67 20.09
N SER A 163 -12.19 9.55 19.08
CA SER A 163 -11.97 10.60 18.10
C SER A 163 -12.77 10.31 16.84
N ALA A 164 -13.40 11.33 16.28
CA ALA A 164 -14.07 11.21 14.99
C ALA A 164 -13.07 11.25 13.82
N HIS A 165 -11.89 11.85 14.01
CA HIS A 165 -10.93 12.07 12.92
C HIS A 165 -9.50 11.73 13.31
N VAL A 166 -8.72 11.32 12.31
CA VAL A 166 -7.28 11.10 12.37
C VAL A 166 -6.56 12.07 11.44
N MET A 167 -5.28 12.32 11.71
CA MET A 167 -4.45 13.18 10.88
C MET A 167 -4.10 12.50 9.55
N GLY A 168 -4.48 13.12 8.43
CA GLY A 168 -4.38 12.53 7.10
C GLY A 168 -3.03 12.61 6.41
N GLY A 169 -2.00 13.20 7.05
CA GLY A 169 -0.65 13.28 6.51
C GLY A 169 -0.48 14.23 5.32
N LEU A 170 -1.37 15.21 5.16
CA LEU A 170 -1.31 16.23 4.11
C LEU A 170 -1.58 17.61 4.70
N PHE A 171 -0.73 18.59 4.36
CA PHE A 171 -0.74 19.92 4.97
C PHE A 171 -0.44 21.01 3.95
N HIS A 172 -1.14 22.14 4.04
CA HIS A 172 -0.81 23.38 3.36
C HIS A 172 -0.28 24.39 4.37
N LEU A 173 0.94 24.87 4.15
CA LEU A 173 1.68 25.72 5.08
C LEU A 173 2.31 26.92 4.35
N ARG A 174 2.56 28.01 5.09
CA ARG A 174 3.38 29.16 4.68
C ARG A 174 4.52 29.33 5.65
N MET A 175 5.77 29.19 5.22
CA MET A 175 6.93 29.15 6.13
C MET A 175 7.15 30.46 6.87
N SER A 176 6.81 31.60 6.26
CA SER A 176 6.84 32.93 6.86
C SER A 176 5.91 33.10 8.07
N ARG A 177 4.82 32.30 8.13
CA ARG A 177 3.82 32.31 9.21
C ARG A 177 3.99 31.11 10.14
N ASP A 178 4.21 29.93 9.56
CA ASP A 178 4.09 28.64 10.24
C ASP A 178 5.47 28.09 10.66
N GLY A 179 6.55 28.55 10.03
CA GLY A 179 7.90 27.99 10.18
C GLY A 179 8.44 28.08 11.61
N ASP A 180 8.10 29.14 12.34
CA ASP A 180 8.53 29.32 13.73
C ASP A 180 7.98 28.22 14.66
N PHE A 181 6.77 27.71 14.39
CA PHE A 181 6.19 26.59 15.15
C PHE A 181 6.79 25.24 14.79
N LEU A 182 7.33 25.11 13.58
CA LEU A 182 8.12 23.94 13.19
C LEU A 182 9.50 24.00 13.86
N GLN A 183 10.12 25.18 13.96
CA GLN A 183 11.41 25.37 14.62
C GLN A 183 11.32 25.21 16.14
N GLY A 184 10.24 25.73 16.74
CA GLY A 184 9.92 25.59 18.15
C GLY A 184 9.35 24.23 18.55
N ASN A 185 9.31 23.26 17.62
CA ASN A 185 8.80 21.92 17.90
C ASN A 185 9.58 21.29 19.08
N PRO A 186 8.89 20.69 20.08
CA PRO A 186 9.55 20.16 21.28
C PRO A 186 10.31 18.85 21.05
N GLY A 187 10.29 18.29 19.84
CA GLY A 187 10.92 17.00 19.53
C GLY A 187 10.16 15.79 20.08
N LEU A 188 8.88 15.96 20.42
CA LEU A 188 8.01 14.92 20.97
C LEU A 188 6.54 15.34 20.84
N VAL A 189 5.62 14.40 20.55
CA VAL A 189 4.18 14.66 20.69
C VAL A 189 3.83 14.72 22.19
N THR A 190 3.63 15.93 22.72
CA THR A 190 3.40 16.16 24.16
C THR A 190 1.95 15.93 24.61
N LYS A 191 0.99 16.15 23.71
CA LYS A 191 -0.43 15.93 23.98
C LYS A 191 -0.80 14.46 23.76
N VAL A 192 -0.66 13.67 24.83
CA VAL A 192 -1.00 12.24 24.86
C VAL A 192 -1.66 11.88 26.20
N ASP A 193 -2.38 10.76 26.25
CA ASP A 193 -2.96 10.27 27.51
C ASP A 193 -1.90 9.76 28.49
N VAL A 194 -2.20 9.80 29.80
CA VAL A 194 -1.32 9.26 30.84
C VAL A 194 -0.99 7.79 30.57
N GLY A 195 0.30 7.46 30.60
CA GLY A 195 0.84 6.12 30.31
C GLY A 195 1.10 5.84 28.84
N ALA A 196 0.79 6.76 27.91
CA ALA A 196 1.31 6.71 26.56
C ALA A 196 2.80 7.09 26.54
N MET A 197 3.56 6.50 25.62
CA MET A 197 5.00 6.72 25.46
C MET A 197 5.28 7.18 24.03
N PRO A 198 5.15 8.49 23.74
CA PRO A 198 5.42 9.00 22.40
C PRO A 198 6.92 8.85 22.05
N PRO A 199 7.25 8.57 20.78
CA PRO A 199 8.64 8.51 20.32
C PRO A 199 9.29 9.90 20.34
N VAL A 200 10.59 9.97 20.68
CA VAL A 200 11.37 11.22 20.69
C VAL A 200 11.70 11.65 19.26
N GLU A 201 10.70 12.19 18.58
CA GLU A 201 10.76 12.71 17.22
C GLU A 201 9.93 13.99 17.08
N ALA A 202 10.38 14.92 16.24
CA ALA A 202 9.71 16.19 16.00
C ALA A 202 8.56 16.03 14.98
N ASP A 203 7.40 15.55 15.42
CA ASP A 203 6.24 15.36 14.54
C ASP A 203 5.48 16.68 14.29
N LEU A 204 4.98 16.87 13.06
CA LEU A 204 4.12 18.00 12.68
C LEU A 204 2.89 18.12 13.60
N ALA A 205 2.40 17.03 14.15
CA ALA A 205 1.31 17.03 15.13
C ALA A 205 1.61 17.92 16.34
N ALA A 206 2.83 17.88 16.86
CA ALA A 206 3.24 18.74 17.96
C ALA A 206 3.32 20.21 17.53
N SER A 207 3.79 20.50 16.31
CA SER A 207 3.82 21.86 15.77
C SER A 207 2.41 22.44 15.57
N LEU A 208 1.46 21.65 15.07
CA LEU A 208 0.06 22.08 14.95
C LEU A 208 -0.57 22.34 16.32
N GLN A 209 -0.28 21.48 17.31
CA GLN A 209 -0.76 21.69 18.68
C GLN A 209 -0.16 22.98 19.29
N LEU A 210 1.12 23.27 19.06
CA LEU A 210 1.75 24.52 19.48
C LEU A 210 1.11 25.76 18.85
N MET A 211 0.74 25.70 17.56
CA MET A 211 0.00 26.78 16.89
C MET A 211 -1.33 27.05 17.62
N ILE A 212 -2.10 25.99 17.89
CA ILE A 212 -3.39 26.07 18.57
C ILE A 212 -3.25 26.67 19.98
N GLU A 213 -2.29 26.18 20.77
CA GLU A 213 -2.03 26.68 22.13
C GLU A 213 -1.57 28.14 22.15
N SER A 214 -0.90 28.57 21.08
CA SER A 214 -0.47 29.96 20.88
C SER A 214 -1.57 30.85 20.27
N GLY A 215 -2.82 30.35 20.18
CA GLY A 215 -3.96 31.10 19.64
C GLY A 215 -4.00 31.26 18.12
N HIS A 216 -3.16 30.53 17.38
CA HIS A 216 -3.14 30.54 15.93
C HIS A 216 -4.15 29.52 15.38
N ALA A 217 -4.96 29.94 14.41
CA ALA A 217 -5.96 29.07 13.81
C ALA A 217 -5.29 28.03 12.91
N VAL A 218 -5.69 26.76 13.04
CA VAL A 218 -5.37 25.68 12.12
C VAL A 218 -6.67 25.21 11.48
N ALA A 219 -6.78 25.32 10.16
CA ALA A 219 -7.95 24.87 9.42
C ALA A 219 -7.88 23.36 9.11
N ALA A 220 -9.03 22.77 8.82
CA ALA A 220 -9.11 21.37 8.40
C ALA A 220 -10.03 21.20 7.20
N THR A 221 -9.74 20.18 6.38
CA THR A 221 -10.67 19.65 5.39
C THR A 221 -10.87 18.17 5.64
N GLU A 222 -12.12 17.70 5.59
CA GLU A 222 -12.40 16.27 5.71
C GLU A 222 -12.08 15.53 4.41
N ALA A 223 -11.43 14.38 4.52
CA ALA A 223 -11.07 13.54 3.39
C ALA A 223 -12.28 12.77 2.83
N ASP A 224 -12.26 12.56 1.51
CA ASP A 224 -13.12 11.58 0.86
C ASP A 224 -12.76 10.12 1.27
N ARG A 225 -13.41 9.14 0.65
CA ARG A 225 -13.15 7.71 0.92
C ARG A 225 -11.83 7.20 0.33
N VAL A 226 -11.15 8.00 -0.50
CA VAL A 226 -9.89 7.64 -1.16
C VAL A 226 -8.72 8.10 -0.31
N TRP A 227 -8.51 7.39 0.80
CA TRP A 227 -7.39 7.61 1.70
C TRP A 227 -6.89 6.29 2.32
N CYS A 228 -5.58 6.10 2.42
CA CYS A 228 -4.97 5.01 3.18
C CYS A 228 -3.54 5.36 3.61
N ASP A 229 -3.20 5.10 4.88
CA ASP A 229 -1.83 5.14 5.38
C ASP A 229 -1.16 3.76 5.29
N LEU A 230 -0.10 3.64 4.48
CA LEU A 230 0.68 2.43 4.32
C LEU A 230 1.64 2.20 5.51
N ASP A 231 1.13 2.00 6.73
CA ASP A 231 1.97 1.68 7.90
C ASP A 231 2.42 0.21 7.97
N LYS A 232 1.57 -0.74 7.52
CA LYS A 232 1.76 -2.19 7.71
C LYS A 232 1.42 -2.99 6.45
N PRO A 233 1.91 -4.24 6.32
CA PRO A 233 1.74 -5.07 5.11
C PRO A 233 0.32 -5.22 4.59
N TRP A 234 -0.66 -5.44 5.48
CA TRP A 234 -2.07 -5.61 5.12
C TRP A 234 -2.70 -4.36 4.51
N HIS A 235 -2.13 -3.17 4.75
CA HIS A 235 -2.62 -1.92 4.15
C HIS A 235 -2.36 -1.86 2.64
N ILE A 236 -1.45 -2.66 2.09
CA ILE A 236 -1.16 -2.70 0.64
C ILE A 236 -2.41 -3.14 -0.15
N ILE A 237 -3.13 -4.14 0.35
CA ILE A 237 -4.36 -4.66 -0.26
C ILE A 237 -5.42 -3.56 -0.22
N ARG A 238 -5.71 -3.04 0.98
CA ARG A 238 -6.70 -1.98 1.20
C ARG A 238 -6.44 -0.75 0.33
N ALA A 239 -5.20 -0.27 0.29
CA ALA A 239 -4.80 0.86 -0.54
C ALA A 239 -5.01 0.58 -2.03
N SER A 240 -4.72 -0.64 -2.49
CA SER A 240 -4.90 -1.02 -3.89
C SER A 240 -6.37 -1.15 -4.26
N GLU A 241 -7.21 -1.73 -3.41
CA GLU A 241 -8.66 -1.82 -3.63
C GLU A 241 -9.28 -0.43 -3.77
N ILE A 242 -9.01 0.47 -2.82
CA ILE A 242 -9.49 1.85 -2.85
C ILE A 242 -9.03 2.55 -4.12
N TRP A 243 -7.75 2.40 -4.47
CA TRP A 243 -7.18 3.12 -5.62
C TRP A 243 -7.65 2.59 -6.97
N VAL A 244 -7.80 1.28 -7.12
CA VAL A 244 -8.31 0.68 -8.36
C VAL A 244 -9.77 1.08 -8.60
N GLN A 245 -10.61 1.05 -7.55
CA GLN A 245 -11.97 1.56 -7.66
C GLN A 245 -11.96 3.05 -8.05
N HIS A 246 -11.12 3.87 -7.39
CA HIS A 246 -10.99 5.28 -7.74
C HIS A 246 -10.59 5.51 -9.20
N LEU A 247 -9.65 4.73 -9.73
CA LEU A 247 -9.23 4.81 -11.13
C LEU A 247 -10.37 4.42 -12.08
N LEU A 248 -11.12 3.35 -11.78
CA LEU A 248 -12.26 2.95 -12.60
C LEU A 248 -13.37 4.00 -12.59
N ASP A 249 -13.64 4.63 -11.44
CA ASP A 249 -14.66 5.66 -11.28
C ASP A 249 -14.36 6.96 -12.06
N GLN A 250 -13.10 7.18 -12.46
CA GLN A 250 -12.70 8.31 -13.31
C GLN A 250 -13.13 8.15 -14.79
N HIS A 251 -13.55 6.96 -15.18
CA HIS A 251 -14.03 6.68 -16.52
C HIS A 251 -15.55 6.50 -16.47
N GLU A 252 -16.33 7.08 -17.38
CA GLU A 252 -17.79 6.88 -17.39
C GLU A 252 -18.18 5.63 -18.19
N CYS A 253 -17.39 5.29 -19.22
CA CYS A 253 -17.60 4.19 -20.16
C CYS A 253 -16.31 3.39 -20.37
N ASP A 254 -16.41 2.31 -21.15
CA ASP A 254 -15.26 1.50 -21.51
C ASP A 254 -14.26 2.29 -22.35
N VAL A 255 -12.98 2.02 -22.15
CA VAL A 255 -11.86 2.54 -22.94
C VAL A 255 -11.17 1.37 -23.62
N VAL A 256 -11.39 1.24 -24.93
CA VAL A 256 -10.80 0.17 -25.76
C VAL A 256 -10.07 0.81 -26.94
N PRO A 257 -8.75 1.03 -26.83
CA PRO A 257 -7.95 1.59 -27.93
C PRO A 257 -7.87 0.66 -29.13
N ASP A 258 -7.57 1.24 -30.30
CA ASP A 258 -7.32 0.49 -31.54
C ASP A 258 -6.22 -0.57 -31.35
N GLY A 259 -6.44 -1.75 -31.93
CA GLY A 259 -5.51 -2.88 -31.84
C GLY A 259 -5.73 -3.80 -30.64
N CYS A 260 -6.66 -3.48 -29.74
CA CYS A 260 -7.15 -4.45 -28.76
C CYS A 260 -8.02 -5.51 -29.45
N LEU A 261 -7.96 -6.76 -28.98
CA LEU A 261 -8.76 -7.86 -29.50
C LEU A 261 -9.61 -8.43 -28.37
N ILE A 262 -10.92 -8.44 -28.56
CA ILE A 262 -11.88 -9.05 -27.63
C ILE A 262 -12.67 -10.08 -28.44
N ASP A 263 -12.61 -11.34 -28.04
CA ASP A 263 -13.33 -12.42 -28.70
C ASP A 263 -14.83 -12.35 -28.34
N ASP A 264 -15.71 -12.56 -29.33
CA ASP A 264 -17.18 -12.47 -29.17
C ASP A 264 -17.74 -13.43 -28.11
N SER A 265 -16.99 -14.46 -27.74
CA SER A 265 -17.38 -15.43 -26.72
C SER A 265 -16.96 -15.05 -25.30
N ALA A 266 -16.34 -13.89 -25.09
CA ALA A 266 -16.01 -13.38 -23.75
C ALA A 266 -17.28 -12.83 -23.07
N ASP A 267 -17.43 -13.14 -21.79
CA ASP A 267 -18.51 -12.63 -20.94
C ASP A 267 -17.96 -11.52 -20.05
N ILE A 268 -18.37 -10.28 -20.30
CA ILE A 268 -17.80 -9.10 -19.65
C ILE A 268 -18.94 -8.31 -19.00
N ASN A 269 -18.90 -8.24 -17.68
CA ASN A 269 -19.79 -7.46 -16.84
C ASN A 269 -18.96 -6.45 -16.01
N GLY A 270 -19.23 -5.17 -16.22
CA GLY A 270 -18.48 -4.08 -15.60
C GLY A 270 -17.54 -3.37 -16.57
N ARG A 271 -16.94 -2.28 -16.10
CA ARG A 271 -16.18 -1.34 -16.93
C ARG A 271 -14.82 -1.89 -17.34
N LEU A 272 -14.47 -1.77 -18.62
CA LEU A 272 -13.14 -2.11 -19.14
C LEU A 272 -12.33 -0.88 -19.49
N VAL A 273 -11.11 -0.79 -18.95
CA VAL A 273 -10.13 0.23 -19.31
C VAL A 273 -8.87 -0.46 -19.80
N LEU A 274 -8.72 -0.55 -21.12
CA LEU A 274 -7.65 -1.28 -21.78
C LEU A 274 -6.56 -0.32 -22.29
N ALA A 275 -5.31 -0.73 -22.13
CA ALA A 275 -4.18 -0.13 -22.83
C ALA A 275 -3.97 -0.81 -24.21
N PRO A 276 -3.16 -0.21 -25.11
CA PRO A 276 -2.95 -0.76 -26.44
C PRO A 276 -2.41 -2.21 -26.45
N GLY A 277 -2.88 -3.01 -27.39
CA GLY A 277 -2.40 -4.37 -27.63
C GLY A 277 -2.93 -5.43 -26.66
N VAL A 278 -3.93 -5.10 -25.83
CA VAL A 278 -4.58 -6.09 -24.95
C VAL A 278 -5.37 -7.11 -25.76
N ARG A 279 -5.30 -8.39 -25.35
CA ARG A 279 -6.06 -9.49 -25.93
C ARG A 279 -6.93 -10.17 -24.88
N ILE A 280 -8.25 -10.12 -25.06
CA ILE A 280 -9.26 -10.88 -24.32
C ILE A 280 -9.74 -12.02 -25.22
N GLY A 281 -9.45 -13.26 -24.82
CA GLY A 281 -9.68 -14.46 -25.62
C GLY A 281 -11.01 -15.17 -25.34
N LYS A 282 -11.18 -16.31 -26.03
CA LYS A 282 -12.38 -17.16 -25.93
C LYS A 282 -12.72 -17.54 -24.50
N ARG A 283 -14.02 -17.40 -24.19
CA ARG A 283 -14.69 -17.83 -22.94
C ARG A 283 -14.11 -17.20 -21.68
N VAL A 284 -13.39 -16.09 -21.81
CA VAL A 284 -12.94 -15.31 -20.66
C VAL A 284 -14.16 -14.70 -19.99
N CYS A 285 -14.20 -14.75 -18.66
CA CYS A 285 -15.20 -14.07 -17.85
C CYS A 285 -14.53 -12.92 -17.09
N ILE A 286 -15.06 -11.70 -17.22
CA ILE A 286 -14.66 -10.55 -16.41
C ILE A 286 -15.92 -10.03 -15.73
N ASP A 287 -15.97 -10.05 -14.40
CA ASP A 287 -17.05 -9.47 -13.61
C ASP A 287 -16.50 -8.37 -12.70
N GLY A 288 -17.24 -7.29 -12.43
CA GLY A 288 -16.79 -6.19 -11.57
C GLY A 288 -15.82 -5.18 -12.20
N GLY A 289 -15.49 -5.33 -13.48
CA GLY A 289 -14.64 -4.39 -14.25
C GLY A 289 -13.13 -4.57 -14.07
N ALA A 290 -12.35 -4.10 -15.04
CA ALA A 290 -10.90 -4.29 -15.07
C ALA A 290 -10.14 -3.16 -15.79
N ILE A 291 -9.00 -2.79 -15.23
CA ILE A 291 -7.96 -1.97 -15.88
C ILE A 291 -6.85 -2.92 -16.34
N ILE A 292 -6.53 -2.94 -17.64
CA ILE A 292 -5.57 -3.90 -18.21
C ILE A 292 -4.46 -3.18 -18.97
N GLY A 293 -3.22 -3.39 -18.53
CA GLY A 293 -2.00 -2.79 -19.10
C GLY A 293 -1.61 -3.34 -20.47
N ALA A 294 -0.73 -2.62 -21.15
CA ALA A 294 -0.39 -2.86 -22.55
C ALA A 294 0.19 -4.27 -22.79
N GLY A 295 -0.14 -4.87 -23.93
CA GLY A 295 0.38 -6.19 -24.32
C GLY A 295 -0.11 -7.37 -23.47
N THR A 296 -0.98 -7.15 -22.48
CA THR A 296 -1.49 -8.21 -21.63
C THR A 296 -2.48 -9.11 -22.35
N GLU A 297 -2.37 -10.42 -22.11
CA GLU A 297 -3.25 -11.45 -22.65
C GLU A 297 -4.07 -12.09 -21.53
N VAL A 298 -5.39 -11.90 -21.58
CA VAL A 298 -6.38 -12.61 -20.76
C VAL A 298 -7.09 -13.60 -21.67
N THR A 299 -6.82 -14.90 -21.56
CA THR A 299 -7.22 -15.88 -22.60
C THR A 299 -7.65 -17.22 -22.02
N ASN A 300 -8.13 -18.12 -22.89
CA ASN A 300 -8.36 -19.54 -22.58
C ASN A 300 -9.22 -19.76 -21.34
N GLY A 301 -10.36 -19.08 -21.26
CA GLY A 301 -11.33 -19.29 -20.18
C GLY A 301 -10.93 -18.73 -18.81
N ALA A 302 -9.98 -17.79 -18.75
CA ALA A 302 -9.65 -17.13 -17.49
C ALA A 302 -10.88 -16.43 -16.87
N ILE A 303 -10.98 -16.50 -15.55
CA ILE A 303 -12.06 -15.92 -14.74
C ILE A 303 -11.46 -14.79 -13.92
N VAL A 304 -11.95 -13.58 -14.13
CA VAL A 304 -11.47 -12.37 -13.47
C VAL A 304 -12.64 -11.71 -12.72
N GLN A 305 -12.45 -11.52 -11.43
CA GLN A 305 -13.39 -10.84 -10.53
C GLN A 305 -12.74 -9.56 -10.04
N GLY A 306 -13.28 -8.44 -10.50
CA GLY A 306 -12.85 -7.09 -10.22
C GLY A 306 -13.70 -6.39 -9.16
N PRO A 307 -13.41 -5.09 -8.89
CA PRO A 307 -12.49 -4.24 -9.65
C PRO A 307 -11.02 -4.66 -9.52
N ILE A 308 -10.31 -4.80 -10.64
CA ILE A 308 -8.89 -5.21 -10.66
C ILE A 308 -8.04 -4.35 -11.61
N HIS A 309 -6.77 -4.13 -11.24
CA HIS A 309 -5.75 -3.60 -12.14
C HIS A 309 -4.70 -4.66 -12.50
N ILE A 310 -4.70 -5.10 -13.76
CA ILE A 310 -3.70 -6.00 -14.34
C ILE A 310 -2.64 -5.17 -15.07
N GLY A 311 -1.37 -5.39 -14.74
CA GLY A 311 -0.22 -4.67 -15.29
C GLY A 311 0.02 -4.96 -16.77
N ARG A 312 1.14 -4.46 -17.30
CA ARG A 312 1.53 -4.70 -18.70
C ARG A 312 2.15 -6.09 -18.87
N GLU A 313 2.08 -6.63 -20.09
CA GLU A 313 2.75 -7.87 -20.50
C GLU A 313 2.41 -9.08 -19.59
N CYS A 314 1.23 -9.07 -18.96
CA CYS A 314 0.76 -10.17 -18.13
C CYS A 314 0.16 -11.28 -18.98
N ARG A 315 0.18 -12.51 -18.46
CA ARG A 315 -0.47 -13.68 -19.09
C ARG A 315 -1.41 -14.34 -18.10
N VAL A 316 -2.70 -14.09 -18.27
CA VAL A 316 -3.79 -14.62 -17.43
C VAL A 316 -4.56 -15.62 -18.28
N ARG A 317 -4.39 -16.92 -18.02
CA ARG A 317 -4.80 -17.95 -19.01
C ARG A 317 -5.14 -19.30 -18.38
N HIS A 318 -5.76 -20.15 -19.20
CA HIS A 318 -6.00 -21.57 -18.90
C HIS A 318 -6.86 -21.80 -17.65
N TYR A 319 -8.05 -21.21 -17.64
CA TYR A 319 -9.04 -21.39 -16.57
C TYR A 319 -8.51 -21.07 -15.16
N CYS A 320 -7.63 -20.07 -15.06
CA CYS A 320 -7.27 -19.51 -13.76
C CYS A 320 -8.40 -18.65 -13.19
N GLN A 321 -8.43 -18.50 -11.87
CA GLN A 321 -9.29 -17.54 -11.17
C GLN A 321 -8.44 -16.40 -10.59
N LEU A 322 -8.88 -15.18 -10.82
CA LEU A 322 -8.23 -13.97 -10.36
C LEU A 322 -9.26 -13.06 -9.69
N GLU A 323 -9.27 -13.05 -8.37
CA GLU A 323 -10.08 -12.19 -7.51
C GLU A 323 -9.14 -11.34 -6.66
N ALA A 324 -8.56 -10.29 -7.24
CA ALA A 324 -7.49 -9.54 -6.60
C ALA A 324 -7.60 -8.06 -6.92
N ALA A 325 -7.01 -7.20 -6.09
CA ALA A 325 -6.99 -5.78 -6.36
C ALA A 325 -6.00 -5.45 -7.50
N ALA A 326 -4.84 -6.13 -7.53
CA ALA A 326 -3.83 -5.87 -8.56
C ALA A 326 -2.93 -7.07 -8.88
N LEU A 327 -2.58 -7.19 -10.16
CA LEU A 327 -1.57 -8.12 -10.67
C LEU A 327 -0.47 -7.31 -11.39
N GLY A 328 0.74 -7.30 -10.85
CA GLY A 328 1.84 -6.48 -11.35
C GLY A 328 2.38 -6.91 -12.71
N ASP A 329 3.11 -5.99 -13.35
CA ASP A 329 3.69 -6.15 -14.70
C ASP A 329 4.41 -7.49 -14.88
N GLU A 330 4.32 -8.06 -16.09
CA GLU A 330 5.03 -9.28 -16.52
C GLU A 330 4.71 -10.51 -15.66
N SER A 331 3.56 -10.52 -14.99
CA SER A 331 3.11 -11.65 -14.15
C SER A 331 2.36 -12.70 -14.94
N ILE A 332 2.34 -13.92 -14.42
CA ILE A 332 1.68 -15.07 -15.05
C ILE A 332 0.74 -15.70 -14.03
N VAL A 333 -0.52 -15.85 -14.41
CA VAL A 333 -1.53 -16.62 -13.67
C VAL A 333 -2.12 -17.62 -14.65
N SER A 334 -1.95 -18.91 -14.37
CA SER A 334 -2.13 -19.96 -15.37
C SER A 334 -2.90 -21.18 -14.86
N HIS A 335 -2.68 -22.32 -15.50
CA HIS A 335 -3.52 -23.52 -15.42
C HIS A 335 -3.98 -23.89 -14.01
N GLY A 336 -5.25 -23.62 -13.73
CA GLY A 336 -5.90 -23.95 -12.46
C GLY A 336 -5.28 -23.26 -11.24
N SER A 337 -4.62 -22.13 -11.41
CA SER A 337 -4.18 -21.29 -10.29
C SER A 337 -5.27 -20.30 -9.90
N GLU A 338 -5.42 -20.10 -8.60
CA GLU A 338 -6.31 -19.13 -7.98
C GLU A 338 -5.48 -18.08 -7.26
N PHE A 339 -5.74 -16.81 -7.54
CA PHE A 339 -5.19 -15.68 -6.78
C PHE A 339 -6.35 -14.85 -6.24
N CYS A 340 -6.67 -15.06 -4.96
CA CYS A 340 -7.91 -14.59 -4.33
C CYS A 340 -7.61 -13.73 -3.10
N GLY A 341 -8.14 -12.50 -3.06
CA GLY A 341 -7.93 -11.52 -2.00
C GLY A 341 -6.47 -11.10 -1.87
N GLY A 342 -5.94 -10.31 -2.81
CA GLY A 342 -4.52 -9.98 -2.80
C GLY A 342 -4.03 -8.89 -3.74
N VAL A 343 -2.72 -8.65 -3.66
CA VAL A 343 -1.94 -7.77 -4.54
C VAL A 343 -0.64 -8.46 -4.90
N ALA A 344 -0.34 -8.57 -6.18
CA ALA A 344 0.96 -9.04 -6.66
C ALA A 344 1.75 -7.90 -7.28
N PHE A 345 3.04 -7.80 -6.94
CA PHE A 345 3.97 -6.91 -7.61
C PHE A 345 4.42 -7.51 -8.95
N GLU A 346 5.44 -6.93 -9.59
CA GLU A 346 5.91 -7.37 -10.89
C GLU A 346 6.49 -8.80 -10.87
N ARG A 347 6.31 -9.53 -11.97
CA ARG A 347 6.85 -10.88 -12.20
C ARG A 347 6.47 -11.87 -11.10
N ALA A 348 5.20 -11.91 -10.71
CA ALA A 348 4.66 -12.98 -9.87
C ALA A 348 4.24 -14.17 -10.76
N TYR A 349 4.78 -15.35 -10.49
CA TYR A 349 4.54 -16.55 -11.31
C TYR A 349 3.70 -17.59 -10.59
N LEU A 350 2.45 -17.73 -11.04
CA LEU A 350 1.45 -18.66 -10.55
C LEU A 350 1.06 -19.61 -11.68
N TYR A 351 1.74 -20.75 -11.79
CA TYR A 351 1.61 -21.62 -12.97
C TYR A 351 0.55 -22.70 -12.86
N HIS A 352 0.57 -23.51 -11.79
CA HIS A 352 -0.13 -24.79 -11.78
C HIS A 352 -0.76 -25.08 -10.41
N TYR A 353 -2.09 -25.25 -10.40
CA TYR A 353 -2.86 -25.85 -9.31
C TYR A 353 -2.52 -25.30 -7.93
N MET A 354 -2.67 -23.99 -7.74
CA MET A 354 -2.30 -23.30 -6.50
C MET A 354 -3.41 -22.37 -6.05
N GLU A 355 -3.45 -22.10 -4.75
CA GLU A 355 -4.34 -21.09 -4.14
C GLU A 355 -3.46 -20.09 -3.38
N ILE A 356 -3.36 -18.88 -3.91
CA ILE A 356 -2.56 -17.82 -3.30
C ILE A 356 -3.51 -16.71 -2.83
N SER A 357 -3.31 -16.26 -1.59
CA SER A 357 -4.05 -15.14 -1.02
C SER A 357 -3.11 -14.23 -0.24
N GLY A 358 -3.24 -12.91 -0.48
CA GLY A 358 -2.46 -11.88 0.19
C GLY A 358 -1.51 -11.10 -0.71
N VAL A 359 -0.39 -10.64 -0.14
CA VAL A 359 0.53 -9.75 -0.83
C VAL A 359 1.74 -10.51 -1.34
N VAL A 360 1.95 -10.50 -2.65
CA VAL A 360 3.06 -11.15 -3.34
C VAL A 360 4.08 -10.11 -3.78
N GLY A 361 5.30 -10.23 -3.26
CA GLY A 361 6.43 -9.37 -3.62
C GLY A 361 6.86 -9.51 -5.07
N ALA A 362 7.84 -8.70 -5.46
CA ALA A 362 8.37 -8.69 -6.82
C ALA A 362 9.20 -9.94 -7.10
N SER A 363 9.04 -10.49 -8.30
CA SER A 363 9.82 -11.64 -8.80
C SER A 363 9.72 -12.87 -7.89
N VAL A 364 8.51 -13.16 -7.43
CA VAL A 364 8.17 -14.34 -6.62
C VAL A 364 7.72 -15.48 -7.52
N ASP A 365 8.23 -16.67 -7.23
CA ASP A 365 7.96 -17.89 -7.99
C ASP A 365 7.34 -18.95 -7.08
N PHE A 366 6.17 -19.44 -7.46
CA PHE A 366 5.43 -20.44 -6.70
C PHE A 366 5.55 -21.83 -7.32
N GLY A 367 6.03 -22.78 -6.53
CA GLY A 367 5.99 -24.20 -6.89
C GLY A 367 4.54 -24.67 -7.05
N ALA A 368 4.29 -25.56 -8.02
CA ALA A 368 2.98 -26.14 -8.26
C ALA A 368 2.38 -26.73 -6.97
N GLY A 369 1.08 -26.55 -6.74
CA GLY A 369 0.45 -27.03 -5.51
C GLY A 369 0.70 -26.17 -4.27
N THR A 370 1.31 -24.98 -4.40
CA THR A 370 1.43 -24.07 -3.25
C THR A 370 0.05 -23.57 -2.84
N VAL A 371 -0.28 -23.64 -1.55
CA VAL A 371 -1.60 -23.22 -1.05
C VAL A 371 -1.45 -22.33 0.18
N CYS A 372 -2.30 -21.30 0.28
CA CYS A 372 -2.38 -20.39 1.42
C CYS A 372 -3.67 -20.67 2.20
N GLY A 373 -3.55 -21.00 3.49
CA GLY A 373 -4.72 -21.03 4.36
C GLY A 373 -5.24 -19.63 4.61
N THR A 374 -6.55 -19.42 4.46
CA THR A 374 -7.22 -18.12 4.64
C THR A 374 -8.20 -18.11 5.83
N LEU A 375 -8.65 -19.30 6.27
CA LEU A 375 -9.54 -19.48 7.41
C LEU A 375 -8.84 -20.22 8.54
N ARG A 376 -8.97 -19.71 9.76
CA ARG A 376 -8.48 -20.37 10.97
C ARG A 376 -9.57 -21.28 11.54
N PHE A 377 -9.18 -22.36 12.20
CA PHE A 377 -10.12 -23.29 12.85
C PHE A 377 -10.93 -22.66 14.00
N ASP A 378 -10.47 -21.54 14.56
CA ASP A 378 -11.17 -20.79 15.60
C ASP A 378 -12.01 -19.63 15.05
N ASP A 379 -12.18 -19.56 13.72
CA ASP A 379 -12.85 -18.48 12.98
C ASP A 379 -12.30 -17.07 13.30
N GLY A 380 -11.11 -17.01 13.91
CA GLY A 380 -10.50 -15.76 14.35
C GLY A 380 -9.66 -15.07 13.27
N ALA A 381 -9.15 -13.89 13.64
CA ALA A 381 -8.12 -13.18 12.88
C ALA A 381 -6.71 -13.49 13.45
N THR A 382 -5.73 -13.70 12.57
CA THR A 382 -4.35 -13.94 12.99
C THR A 382 -3.77 -12.72 13.71
N VAL A 383 -3.19 -12.96 14.88
CA VAL A 383 -2.45 -11.96 15.64
C VAL A 383 -1.05 -11.83 15.05
N HIS A 384 -0.68 -10.63 14.60
CA HIS A 384 0.68 -10.32 14.17
C HIS A 384 1.49 -9.67 15.29
N ARG A 385 2.82 -9.81 15.21
CA ARG A 385 3.76 -9.14 16.09
C ARG A 385 4.55 -8.08 15.32
N VAL A 386 4.26 -6.82 15.56
CA VAL A 386 4.90 -5.67 14.89
C VAL A 386 5.78 -4.95 15.91
N LYS A 387 7.10 -4.95 15.68
CA LYS A 387 8.10 -4.41 16.65
C LYS A 387 7.87 -4.88 18.11
N GLY A 388 7.49 -6.15 18.28
CA GLY A 388 7.20 -6.73 19.60
C GLY A 388 5.77 -6.55 20.10
N ARG A 389 5.01 -5.57 19.59
CA ARG A 389 3.59 -5.33 19.92
C ARG A 389 2.70 -6.35 19.23
N ARG A 390 1.70 -6.88 19.95
CA ARG A 390 0.63 -7.71 19.38
C ARG A 390 -0.40 -6.83 18.71
N GLU A 391 -0.76 -7.15 17.48
CA GLU A 391 -1.78 -6.45 16.71
C GLU A 391 -2.68 -7.45 15.99
N VAL A 392 -3.96 -7.12 15.88
CA VAL A 392 -4.94 -7.88 15.11
C VAL A 392 -5.48 -6.91 14.07
N PRO A 393 -5.08 -7.05 12.79
CA PRO A 393 -5.63 -6.24 11.72
C PRO A 393 -7.15 -6.39 11.67
N THR A 394 -7.85 -5.30 11.35
CA THR A 394 -9.28 -5.34 11.03
C THR A 394 -9.52 -6.13 9.75
N ASP A 395 -8.61 -5.98 8.78
CA ASP A 395 -8.71 -6.52 7.44
C ASP A 395 -7.42 -7.26 7.08
N ASN A 396 -7.54 -8.30 6.25
CA ASN A 396 -6.41 -9.07 5.68
C ASN A 396 -5.48 -9.73 6.72
N ALA A 397 -5.90 -9.89 7.97
CA ALA A 397 -5.10 -10.52 9.02
C ALA A 397 -4.64 -11.95 8.65
N ASN A 398 -5.50 -12.69 7.94
CA ASN A 398 -5.28 -14.09 7.61
C ASN A 398 -4.58 -14.30 6.25
N CYS A 399 -4.35 -13.24 5.48
CA CYS A 399 -3.63 -13.32 4.21
C CYS A 399 -2.16 -13.74 4.41
N ALA A 400 -1.55 -14.37 3.41
CA ALA A 400 -0.11 -14.63 3.41
C ALA A 400 0.67 -13.43 2.84
N TYR A 401 1.91 -13.25 3.30
CA TYR A 401 2.76 -12.13 2.87
C TYR A 401 4.10 -12.62 2.36
N PHE A 402 4.29 -12.63 1.05
CA PHE A 402 5.52 -13.08 0.41
C PHE A 402 6.43 -11.90 0.11
N GLY A 403 7.59 -11.86 0.74
CA GLY A 403 8.61 -10.85 0.51
C GLY A 403 9.21 -10.96 -0.90
N ASP A 404 9.83 -9.89 -1.34
CA ASP A 404 10.44 -9.81 -2.67
C ASP A 404 11.51 -10.88 -2.88
N TYR A 405 11.55 -11.43 -4.09
CA TYR A 405 12.51 -12.47 -4.49
C TYR A 405 12.43 -13.75 -3.64
N SER A 406 11.28 -14.01 -2.99
CA SER A 406 11.03 -15.28 -2.32
C SER A 406 10.52 -16.34 -3.28
N ARG A 407 10.61 -17.62 -2.87
CA ARG A 407 10.10 -18.74 -3.66
C ARG A 407 9.50 -19.83 -2.79
N THR A 408 8.57 -20.59 -3.36
CA THR A 408 8.06 -21.83 -2.75
C THR A 408 8.40 -23.04 -3.61
N GLY A 409 8.61 -24.18 -2.98
CA GLY A 409 8.70 -25.48 -3.62
C GLY A 409 7.31 -26.07 -3.87
N VAL A 410 7.26 -27.17 -4.62
CA VAL A 410 6.00 -27.85 -4.92
C VAL A 410 5.29 -28.31 -3.65
N ASN A 411 3.97 -28.18 -3.61
CA ASN A 411 3.12 -28.57 -2.49
C ASN A 411 3.51 -27.91 -1.15
N ALA A 412 4.01 -26.67 -1.15
CA ALA A 412 4.20 -25.89 0.07
C ALA A 412 2.85 -25.37 0.59
N THR A 413 2.61 -25.43 1.90
CA THR A 413 1.40 -24.91 2.54
C THR A 413 1.78 -23.75 3.45
N ILE A 414 1.14 -22.61 3.29
CA ILE A 414 1.38 -21.39 4.08
C ILE A 414 0.18 -21.17 5.00
N MET A 415 0.40 -21.16 6.32
CA MET A 415 -0.70 -20.98 7.28
C MET A 415 -1.22 -19.53 7.32
N PRO A 416 -2.47 -19.30 7.76
CA PRO A 416 -3.08 -17.96 7.76
C PRO A 416 -2.24 -16.90 8.48
N GLY A 417 -1.98 -15.78 7.81
CA GLY A 417 -1.26 -14.63 8.36
C GLY A 417 0.27 -14.77 8.39
N VAL A 418 0.82 -15.87 7.87
CA VAL A 418 2.26 -16.13 7.85
C VAL A 418 2.97 -15.30 6.78
N LYS A 419 4.15 -14.79 7.15
CA LYS A 419 5.01 -14.00 6.27
C LYS A 419 6.26 -14.76 5.88
N THR A 420 6.61 -14.66 4.60
CA THR A 420 7.89 -15.12 4.06
C THR A 420 8.77 -13.90 3.82
N GLY A 421 9.96 -13.86 4.40
CA GLY A 421 10.90 -12.76 4.23
C GLY A 421 11.43 -12.61 2.80
N ALA A 422 12.05 -11.47 2.51
CA ALA A 422 12.69 -11.23 1.23
C ALA A 422 13.88 -12.19 1.01
N TYR A 423 14.10 -12.63 -0.23
CA TYR A 423 15.17 -13.57 -0.59
C TYR A 423 15.09 -14.92 0.15
N SER A 424 13.90 -15.35 0.55
CA SER A 424 13.71 -16.60 1.30
C SER A 424 13.11 -17.72 0.46
N LEU A 425 13.35 -18.97 0.89
CA LEU A 425 12.91 -20.17 0.20
C LEU A 425 12.09 -21.06 1.13
N VAL A 426 10.85 -21.34 0.74
CA VAL A 426 10.01 -22.36 1.40
C VAL A 426 10.15 -23.64 0.57
N GLY A 427 10.75 -24.68 1.13
CA GLY A 427 11.02 -25.93 0.42
C GLY A 427 9.76 -26.71 0.04
N PRO A 428 9.89 -27.74 -0.83
CA PRO A 428 8.77 -28.59 -1.20
C PRO A 428 8.14 -29.30 0.00
N GLY A 429 6.81 -29.42 0.02
CA GLY A 429 6.08 -30.12 1.08
C GLY A 429 6.15 -29.46 2.47
N VAL A 430 6.72 -28.26 2.59
CA VAL A 430 6.79 -27.54 3.87
C VAL A 430 5.42 -27.00 4.23
N ILE A 431 5.00 -27.24 5.48
CA ILE A 431 3.87 -26.54 6.12
C ILE A 431 4.45 -25.40 6.96
N LEU A 432 4.40 -24.18 6.42
CA LEU A 432 4.96 -23.00 7.08
C LEU A 432 3.94 -22.39 8.04
N SER A 433 4.16 -22.62 9.34
CA SER A 433 3.28 -22.15 10.42
C SER A 433 3.76 -20.90 11.15
N ASN A 434 4.99 -20.45 10.89
CA ASN A 434 5.58 -19.27 11.52
C ASN A 434 6.25 -18.41 10.45
N ASP A 435 6.35 -17.12 10.71
CA ASP A 435 7.05 -16.18 9.83
C ASP A 435 8.48 -16.67 9.54
N LEU A 436 8.82 -16.81 8.26
CA LEU A 436 10.18 -17.14 7.81
C LEU A 436 10.96 -15.84 7.66
N PRO A 437 12.05 -15.60 8.42
CA PRO A 437 12.85 -14.40 8.26
C PRO A 437 13.45 -14.29 6.86
N SER A 438 13.87 -13.09 6.48
CA SER A 438 14.52 -12.84 5.19
C SER A 438 15.86 -13.55 5.08
N ARG A 439 16.23 -13.92 3.85
CA ARG A 439 17.47 -14.65 3.53
C ARG A 439 17.59 -15.99 4.27
N LYS A 440 16.46 -16.67 4.46
CA LYS A 440 16.39 -18.01 5.06
C LYS A 440 15.75 -18.99 4.11
N ALA A 441 16.17 -20.24 4.23
CA ALA A 441 15.51 -21.35 3.57
C ALA A 441 15.04 -22.33 4.64
N VAL A 442 13.83 -22.88 4.44
CA VAL A 442 13.26 -23.92 5.29
C VAL A 442 12.96 -25.13 4.43
N PHE A 443 13.34 -26.31 4.89
CA PHE A 443 13.09 -27.57 4.20
C PHE A 443 12.57 -28.59 5.19
N VAL A 444 11.69 -29.46 4.72
CA VAL A 444 11.28 -30.65 5.48
C VAL A 444 12.41 -31.68 5.44
N GLN A 445 12.71 -32.28 6.59
CA GLN A 445 13.55 -33.47 6.66
C GLN A 445 12.62 -34.67 6.84
N GLN A 446 12.64 -35.59 5.87
CA GLN A 446 11.73 -36.74 5.83
C GLN A 446 12.50 -38.04 6.05
N GLU A 447 11.92 -38.95 6.82
CA GLU A 447 12.39 -40.33 6.93
C GLU A 447 11.49 -41.21 6.06
N HIS A 448 12.09 -41.91 5.09
CA HIS A 448 11.35 -42.75 4.15
C HIS A 448 11.36 -44.19 4.63
N ARG A 449 10.18 -44.82 4.68
CA ARG A 449 10.03 -46.25 4.94
C ARG A 449 9.60 -46.95 3.66
N THR A 450 10.42 -47.89 3.19
CA THR A 450 10.07 -48.79 2.09
C THR A 450 9.65 -50.14 2.68
N ILE A 451 8.53 -50.69 2.22
CA ILE A 451 8.07 -52.04 2.57
C ILE A 451 7.72 -52.79 1.29
N ASP A 452 7.87 -54.11 1.31
CA ASP A 452 7.38 -54.96 0.22
C ASP A 452 5.85 -54.87 0.15
N TRP A 453 5.34 -54.64 -1.05
CA TRP A 453 3.91 -54.47 -1.33
C TRP A 453 3.51 -55.31 -2.53
N GLY A 454 2.60 -56.25 -2.32
CA GLY A 454 2.14 -57.13 -3.38
C GLY A 454 0.73 -57.70 -3.16
N PRO A 455 0.21 -58.45 -4.16
CA PRO A 455 -1.13 -59.04 -4.15
C PRO A 455 -1.43 -59.93 -2.94
N GLU A 456 -0.39 -60.54 -2.34
CA GLU A 456 -0.48 -61.40 -1.16
C GLU A 456 -1.08 -60.68 0.07
N ARG A 457 -0.98 -59.35 0.12
CA ARG A 457 -1.63 -58.52 1.15
C ARG A 457 -3.13 -58.36 0.94
N TYR A 458 -3.62 -58.61 -0.27
CA TYR A 458 -5.02 -58.48 -0.66
C TYR A 458 -5.71 -59.85 -0.84
N GLY A 459 -5.02 -60.96 -0.52
CA GLY A 459 -5.58 -62.32 -0.57
C GLY A 459 -5.75 -62.90 -1.98
N TRP A 460 -4.96 -62.44 -2.96
CA TRP A 460 -4.91 -63.00 -4.31
C TRP A 460 -4.04 -64.25 -4.40
#